data_AF-A0A7J9INT7-F1
#
_entry.id   AF-A0A7J9INT7-F1
#
_cell.length_a   1.000
_cell.length_b   1.000
_cell.length_c   1.000
_cell.angle_alpha   90.00
_cell.angle_beta   90.00
_cell.angle_gamma   90.00
#
_symmetry.space_group_name_H-M   'P 1'
#
loop_
_entity.id
_entity.type
_entity.pdbx_description
1 polymer ?
#
loop_
_entity_poly.entity_id
_entity_poly.type
_entity_poly.pdbx_seq_one_letter_code
_entity_poly.pdbx_strand_id
1 'polypeptide(L)'
;MENGYARPVEGIHVLVDMQNMVVIEFEDRKLVPLPPADPLRNYTAGETRGGVDRSDVKPLQIIQTEGPSFRINGNFIAWQKWNFRIGFTPREGLVIYSVAYIDGSRGRRPVAHRLSFVEMVVPYGDPNDPHYRKNAFDAGED
;
A
#
# COMPACT_ATOMS: atom_id res chain seq x y z
N MET A 1 -2.41 19.63 -6.93
CA MET A 1 -2.61 19.19 -5.53
C MET A 1 -1.24 19.20 -4.87
N GLU A 2 -1.15 19.68 -3.64
CA GLU A 2 0.11 19.88 -2.93
C GLU A 2 0.53 18.62 -2.13
N ASN A 3 1.82 18.29 -2.14
CA ASN A 3 2.39 17.21 -1.33
C ASN A 3 2.76 17.71 0.08
N GLY A 4 1.85 17.53 1.04
CA GLY A 4 2.07 17.93 2.44
C GLY A 4 3.20 17.17 3.16
N TYR A 5 3.47 15.92 2.75
CA TYR A 5 4.54 15.11 3.36
C TYR A 5 5.95 15.62 3.07
N ALA A 6 6.15 16.38 1.98
CA ALA A 6 7.45 16.96 1.64
C ALA A 6 7.82 18.18 2.50
N ARG A 7 6.88 18.69 3.31
CA ARG A 7 7.08 19.84 4.20
C ARG A 7 6.43 19.63 5.57
N PRO A 8 6.92 18.69 6.38
CA PRO A 8 6.40 18.51 7.72
C PRO A 8 6.64 19.77 8.56
N VAL A 9 5.64 20.16 9.35
CA VAL A 9 5.83 21.09 10.47
C VAL A 9 6.37 20.27 11.62
N GLU A 10 7.67 20.38 11.87
CA GLU A 10 8.35 19.64 12.93
C GLU A 10 8.44 20.45 14.23
N GLY A 11 8.57 19.74 15.36
CA GLY A 11 8.72 20.34 16.69
C GLY A 11 7.42 20.71 17.41
N ILE A 12 6.27 20.55 16.75
CA ILE A 12 4.94 20.65 17.35
C ILE A 12 4.36 19.24 17.52
N HIS A 13 3.79 18.99 18.69
CA HIS A 13 3.11 17.74 19.03
C HIS A 13 1.72 18.04 19.59
N VAL A 14 0.72 17.32 19.06
CA VAL A 14 -0.67 17.41 19.51
C VAL A 14 -1.18 16.01 19.77
N LEU A 15 -1.77 15.80 20.95
CA LEU A 15 -2.49 14.58 21.30
C LEU A 15 -3.98 14.89 21.39
N VAL A 16 -4.78 14.09 20.67
CA VAL A 16 -6.23 14.29 20.54
C VAL A 16 -6.94 13.06 21.05
N ASP A 17 -7.93 13.26 21.91
CA ASP A 17 -8.92 12.24 22.25
C ASP A 17 -9.98 12.21 21.14
N MET A 18 -9.95 11.15 20.34
CA MET A 18 -10.86 10.96 19.21
C MET A 18 -12.30 10.60 19.62
N GLN A 19 -12.53 10.16 20.87
CA GLN A 19 -13.86 9.86 21.38
C GLN A 19 -14.59 11.14 21.80
N ASN A 20 -13.89 12.01 22.54
CA ASN A 20 -14.44 13.27 23.05
C ASN A 20 -14.18 14.46 22.12
N MET A 21 -13.37 14.27 21.07
CA MET A 21 -12.98 15.30 20.09
C MET A 21 -12.31 16.52 20.73
N VAL A 22 -11.41 16.29 21.69
CA VAL A 22 -10.70 17.34 22.42
C VAL A 22 -9.18 17.16 22.33
N VAL A 23 -8.46 18.28 22.27
CA VAL A 23 -7.00 18.29 22.45
C VAL A 23 -6.71 18.07 23.93
N ILE A 24 -5.94 17.03 24.24
CA ILE A 24 -5.55 16.70 25.62
C ILE A 24 -4.12 17.10 25.93
N GLU A 25 -3.26 17.23 24.90
CA GLU A 25 -1.89 17.71 25.03
C GLU A 25 -1.49 18.54 23.81
N PHE A 26 -0.79 19.65 24.04
CA PHE A 26 -0.18 20.49 23.01
C PHE A 26 1.22 20.88 23.47
N GLU A 27 2.23 20.52 22.70
CA GLU A 27 3.62 20.85 22.96
C GLU A 27 4.26 21.54 21.75
N ASP A 28 4.90 22.68 21.98
CA ASP A 28 5.75 23.37 21.01
C ASP A 28 7.18 23.41 21.56
N ARG A 29 8.02 22.48 21.08
CA ARG A 29 9.31 22.16 21.71
C ARG A 29 10.49 22.85 21.03
N LYS A 30 10.46 22.93 19.71
CA LYS A 30 11.59 23.41 18.91
C LYS A 30 11.11 23.98 17.60
N LEU A 31 11.57 25.18 17.26
CA LEU A 31 11.44 25.69 15.91
C LEU A 31 12.37 24.91 14.97
N VAL A 32 11.78 24.07 14.13
CA VAL A 32 12.46 23.43 13.00
C VAL A 32 12.03 24.16 11.72
N PRO A 33 12.95 24.76 10.96
CA PRO A 33 12.59 25.42 9.71
C PRO A 33 11.92 24.44 8.76
N LEU A 34 10.82 24.88 8.14
CA LEU A 34 10.20 24.11 7.06
C LEU A 34 11.22 23.83 5.97
N PRO A 35 11.23 22.61 5.39
CA PRO A 35 11.96 22.37 4.17
C PRO A 35 11.64 23.44 3.11
N PRO A 36 12.65 23.90 2.34
CA PRO A 36 12.42 24.91 1.32
C PRO A 36 11.35 24.45 0.33
N ALA A 37 10.66 25.41 -0.28
CA ALA A 37 9.71 25.06 -1.33
C ALA A 37 10.47 24.51 -2.54
N ASP A 38 10.12 23.30 -2.97
CA ASP A 38 10.65 22.67 -4.17
C ASP A 38 9.49 22.44 -5.15
N PRO A 39 9.50 23.04 -6.36
CA PRO A 39 8.47 22.80 -7.36
C PRO A 39 8.38 21.32 -7.79
N LEU A 40 9.45 20.54 -7.64
CA LEU A 40 9.51 19.12 -8.00
C LEU A 40 8.92 18.18 -6.95
N ARG A 41 8.57 18.67 -5.75
CA ARG A 41 8.01 17.83 -4.67
C ARG A 41 6.64 17.22 -4.99
N ASN A 42 5.95 17.79 -5.98
CA ASN A 42 4.66 17.33 -6.44
C ASN A 42 4.85 16.31 -7.57
N TYR A 43 4.23 15.14 -7.42
CA TYR A 43 4.36 14.02 -8.35
C TYR A 43 3.34 14.09 -9.50
N THR A 44 3.07 15.29 -10.00
CA THR A 44 2.14 15.55 -11.09
C THR A 44 2.88 15.62 -12.43
N ALA A 45 2.12 15.63 -13.54
CA ALA A 45 2.69 15.78 -14.88
C ALA A 45 3.64 16.98 -14.97
N GLY A 46 4.73 16.84 -15.73
CA GLY A 46 5.81 17.83 -15.87
C GLY A 46 5.31 19.26 -16.07
N GLU A 47 4.35 19.45 -16.97
CA GLU A 47 3.76 20.76 -17.30
C GLU A 47 3.21 21.49 -16.07
N THR A 48 2.61 20.75 -15.13
CA THR A 48 1.98 21.32 -13.92
C THR A 48 2.99 21.74 -12.85
N ARG A 49 4.24 21.28 -12.95
CA ARG A 49 5.33 21.55 -12.00
C ARG A 49 6.51 22.30 -12.62
N GLY A 50 6.33 22.89 -13.81
CA GLY A 50 7.35 23.66 -14.51
C GLY A 50 8.48 22.81 -15.10
N GLY A 51 8.23 21.51 -15.31
CA GLY A 51 9.16 20.56 -15.93
C GLY A 51 8.62 19.96 -17.23
N VAL A 52 9.33 18.97 -17.76
CA VAL A 52 8.94 18.24 -18.98
C VAL A 52 9.04 16.75 -18.68
N ASP A 53 7.98 16.00 -19.00
CA ASP A 53 8.01 14.54 -18.90
C ASP A 53 8.76 13.94 -20.10
N ARG A 54 9.30 12.73 -19.91
CA ARG A 54 10.03 12.02 -20.97
C ARG A 54 9.12 11.77 -22.18
N SER A 55 9.55 12.24 -23.35
CA SER A 55 8.83 12.07 -24.62
C SER A 55 9.39 10.94 -25.50
N ASP A 56 10.46 10.30 -25.06
CA ASP A 56 11.21 9.27 -25.78
C ASP A 56 10.77 7.83 -25.46
N VAL A 57 9.84 7.66 -24.51
CA VAL A 57 9.28 6.36 -24.14
C VAL A 57 8.39 5.85 -25.28
N LYS A 58 8.87 4.82 -26.00
CA LYS A 58 8.10 4.19 -27.06
C LYS A 58 6.96 3.31 -26.49
N PRO A 59 5.80 3.23 -27.15
CA PRO A 59 4.70 2.38 -26.70
C PRO A 59 5.07 0.89 -26.65
N LEU A 60 4.62 0.18 -25.62
CA LEU A 60 4.61 -1.28 -25.53
C LEU A 60 3.17 -1.79 -25.64
N GLN A 61 2.94 -2.73 -26.55
CA GLN A 61 1.64 -3.39 -26.70
C GLN A 61 1.71 -4.82 -26.16
N ILE A 62 0.90 -5.14 -25.15
CA ILE A 62 0.75 -6.48 -24.59
C ILE A 62 -0.62 -7.01 -25.01
N ILE A 63 -0.66 -7.96 -25.94
CA ILE A 63 -1.89 -8.47 -26.57
C ILE A 63 -1.94 -10.00 -26.46
N GLN A 64 -3.09 -10.53 -26.04
CA GLN A 64 -3.41 -11.95 -26.11
C GLN A 64 -4.61 -12.15 -27.04
N THR A 65 -4.35 -12.46 -28.31
CA THR A 65 -5.39 -12.57 -29.36
C THR A 65 -6.43 -13.64 -29.07
N GLU A 66 -6.07 -14.65 -28.28
CA GLU A 66 -6.95 -15.74 -27.85
C GLU A 66 -7.48 -15.56 -26.42
N GLY A 67 -7.24 -14.39 -25.82
CA GLY A 67 -7.58 -14.10 -24.43
C GLY A 67 -6.60 -14.70 -23.41
N PRO A 68 -6.87 -14.51 -22.10
CA PRO A 68 -6.02 -15.03 -21.04
C PRO A 68 -6.14 -16.55 -20.91
N SER A 69 -5.05 -17.20 -20.50
CA SER A 69 -5.05 -18.65 -20.26
C SER A 69 -5.67 -19.07 -18.92
N PHE A 70 -6.10 -18.12 -18.10
CA PHE A 70 -6.83 -18.40 -16.85
C PHE A 70 -8.33 -18.29 -17.07
N ARG A 71 -9.11 -19.04 -16.28
CA ARG A 71 -10.56 -18.98 -16.24
C ARG A 71 -11.02 -18.57 -14.86
N ILE A 72 -12.05 -17.73 -14.80
CA ILE A 72 -12.68 -17.27 -13.56
C ILE A 72 -14.12 -17.75 -13.55
N ASN A 73 -14.55 -18.37 -12.46
CA ASN A 73 -15.96 -18.71 -12.19
C ASN A 73 -16.32 -18.22 -10.79
N GLY A 74 -17.03 -17.10 -10.71
CA GLY A 74 -17.18 -16.33 -9.48
C GLY A 74 -15.80 -16.00 -8.91
N ASN A 75 -15.50 -16.51 -7.72
CA ASN A 75 -14.22 -16.29 -7.05
C ASN A 75 -13.18 -17.39 -7.33
N PHE A 76 -13.55 -18.46 -8.06
CA PHE A 76 -12.65 -19.56 -8.37
C PHE A 76 -11.81 -19.27 -9.61
N ILE A 77 -10.50 -19.50 -9.51
CA ILE A 77 -9.54 -19.33 -10.60
C ILE A 77 -8.94 -20.68 -10.95
N ALA A 78 -8.85 -20.96 -12.25
CA ALA A 78 -8.08 -22.07 -12.80
C ALA A 78 -7.08 -21.55 -13.84
N TRP A 79 -5.79 -21.88 -13.66
CA TRP A 79 -4.72 -21.44 -14.55
C TRP A 79 -3.57 -22.43 -14.54
N GLN A 80 -3.21 -22.98 -15.70
CA GLN A 80 -2.01 -23.82 -15.84
C GLN A 80 -1.90 -24.91 -14.75
N LYS A 81 -2.97 -25.70 -14.57
CA LYS A 81 -3.15 -26.75 -13.54
C LYS A 81 -3.31 -26.25 -12.09
N TRP A 82 -3.07 -24.97 -11.80
CA TRP A 82 -3.41 -24.37 -10.51
C TRP A 82 -4.90 -24.10 -10.42
N ASN A 83 -5.43 -24.26 -9.21
CA ASN A 83 -6.76 -23.79 -8.86
C ASN A 83 -6.80 -23.25 -7.43
N PHE A 84 -7.53 -22.16 -7.24
CA PHE A 84 -7.67 -21.47 -5.95
C PHE A 84 -8.90 -20.56 -5.99
N ARG A 85 -9.21 -19.92 -4.86
CA ARG A 85 -10.26 -18.91 -4.76
C ARG A 85 -9.69 -17.59 -4.25
N ILE A 86 -10.20 -16.48 -4.77
CA ILE A 86 -9.87 -15.13 -4.28
C ILE A 86 -10.98 -14.63 -3.36
N GLY A 87 -10.61 -14.10 -2.19
CA GLY A 87 -11.49 -13.35 -1.31
C GLY A 87 -10.88 -12.00 -0.96
N PHE A 88 -11.68 -11.14 -0.32
CA PHE A 88 -11.25 -9.84 0.16
C PHE A 88 -11.81 -9.58 1.56
N THR A 89 -11.01 -8.99 2.44
CA THR A 89 -11.45 -8.54 3.76
C THR A 89 -11.02 -7.08 3.98
N PRO A 90 -11.74 -6.29 4.80
CA PRO A 90 -11.34 -4.91 5.09
C PRO A 90 -9.95 -4.80 5.73
N ARG A 91 -9.54 -5.80 6.53
CA ARG A 91 -8.28 -5.79 7.29
C ARG A 91 -7.09 -6.34 6.49
N GLU A 92 -7.22 -7.55 5.95
CA GLU A 92 -6.10 -8.26 5.30
C GLU A 92 -6.03 -7.99 3.78
N GLY A 93 -7.01 -7.27 3.23
CA GLY A 93 -7.14 -7.08 1.79
C GLY A 93 -7.35 -8.42 1.06
N LEU A 94 -6.49 -8.70 0.07
CA LEU A 94 -6.54 -9.91 -0.76
C LEU A 94 -6.24 -11.17 0.06
N VAL A 95 -7.13 -12.16 -0.04
CA VAL A 95 -6.93 -13.49 0.56
C VAL A 95 -7.06 -14.57 -0.50
N ILE A 96 -6.14 -15.54 -0.50
CA ILE A 96 -6.16 -16.68 -1.43
C ILE A 96 -6.55 -17.95 -0.65
N TYR A 97 -7.62 -18.61 -1.08
CA TYR A 97 -8.16 -19.80 -0.44
C TYR A 97 -8.01 -21.05 -1.31
N SER A 98 -7.94 -22.21 -0.66
CA SER A 98 -8.04 -23.54 -1.27
C SER A 98 -7.07 -23.74 -2.45
N VAL A 99 -5.83 -23.30 -2.30
CA VAL A 99 -4.77 -23.45 -3.31
C VAL A 99 -4.47 -24.92 -3.53
N ALA A 100 -4.55 -25.37 -4.77
CA ALA A 100 -4.24 -26.74 -5.17
C ALA A 100 -3.67 -26.80 -6.59
N TYR A 101 -2.98 -27.91 -6.86
CA TYR A 101 -2.41 -28.22 -8.16
C TYR A 101 -3.00 -29.52 -8.72
N ILE A 102 -3.26 -29.58 -10.02
CA ILE A 102 -3.68 -30.81 -10.70
C ILE A 102 -2.44 -31.60 -11.15
N ASP A 103 -2.16 -32.71 -10.48
CA ASP A 103 -0.95 -33.53 -10.66
C ASP A 103 -1.23 -34.83 -11.40
N GLY A 104 -1.46 -34.73 -12.71
CA GLY A 104 -1.68 -35.89 -13.59
C GLY A 104 -2.75 -36.85 -13.06
N SER A 105 -2.41 -38.14 -12.93
CA SER A 105 -3.30 -39.17 -12.41
C SER A 105 -3.60 -39.06 -10.90
N ARG A 106 -2.80 -38.28 -10.16
CA ARG A 106 -3.02 -38.05 -8.72
C ARG A 106 -4.15 -37.05 -8.45
N GLY A 107 -4.65 -36.38 -9.49
CA GLY A 107 -5.77 -35.45 -9.38
C GLY A 107 -5.40 -34.17 -8.63
N ARG A 108 -6.38 -33.61 -7.92
CA ARG A 108 -6.23 -32.32 -7.22
C ARG A 108 -5.49 -32.49 -5.90
N ARG A 109 -4.29 -31.95 -5.80
CA ARG A 109 -3.45 -31.97 -4.61
C ARG A 109 -3.47 -30.62 -3.89
N PRO A 110 -4.04 -30.52 -2.67
CA PRO A 110 -4.01 -29.30 -1.89
C PRO A 110 -2.58 -28.85 -1.55
N VAL A 111 -2.35 -27.54 -1.57
CA VAL A 111 -1.07 -26.89 -1.23
C VAL A 111 -1.23 -25.98 -0.02
N ALA A 112 -2.24 -25.11 -0.02
CA ALA A 112 -2.54 -24.22 1.10
C ALA A 112 -4.06 -24.01 1.24
N HIS A 113 -4.56 -24.04 2.47
CA HIS A 113 -5.97 -23.76 2.72
C HIS A 113 -6.28 -22.25 2.61
N ARG A 114 -5.40 -21.40 3.12
CA ARG A 114 -5.56 -19.94 3.16
C ARG A 114 -4.20 -19.25 3.18
N LEU A 115 -4.02 -18.21 2.38
CA LEU A 115 -2.85 -17.33 2.36
C LEU A 115 -3.32 -15.88 2.40
N SER A 116 -2.77 -15.09 3.30
CA SER A 116 -3.04 -13.65 3.46
C SER A 116 -1.84 -12.94 4.09
N PHE A 117 -1.84 -11.61 4.00
CA PHE A 117 -1.04 -10.77 4.87
C PHE A 117 -1.89 -10.42 6.10
N VAL A 118 -1.55 -11.02 7.24
CA VAL A 118 -2.29 -10.83 8.50
C VAL A 118 -1.92 -9.55 9.23
N GLU A 119 -0.74 -8.99 8.92
CA GLU A 119 -0.25 -7.73 9.46
C GLU A 119 0.84 -7.15 8.56
N MET A 120 1.04 -5.83 8.61
CA MET A 120 2.20 -5.13 8.05
C MET A 120 2.61 -4.03 9.02
N VAL A 121 3.87 -4.02 9.46
CA VAL A 121 4.37 -3.06 10.45
C VAL A 121 5.45 -2.17 9.86
N VAL A 122 5.38 -0.87 10.14
CA VAL A 122 6.31 0.16 9.68
C VAL A 122 6.93 0.87 10.89
N PRO A 123 7.98 0.28 11.51
CA PRO A 123 8.67 0.90 12.63
C PRO A 123 9.65 1.98 12.13
N TYR A 124 9.53 3.20 12.66
CA TYR A 124 10.48 4.26 12.37
C TYR A 124 11.72 4.12 13.26
N GLY A 125 12.90 4.24 12.66
CA GLY A 125 14.18 4.03 13.34
C GLY A 125 14.79 5.29 13.98
N ASP A 126 14.08 6.42 13.99
CA ASP A 126 14.57 7.66 14.63
C ASP A 126 14.25 7.62 16.14
N PRO A 127 15.27 7.60 17.02
CA PRO A 127 15.05 7.52 18.46
C PRO A 127 14.55 8.84 19.08
N ASN A 128 14.52 9.93 18.32
CA ASN A 128 14.16 11.24 18.86
C ASN A 128 12.64 11.43 18.96
N ASP A 129 12.22 12.28 19.89
CA ASP A 129 10.83 12.77 19.93
C ASP A 129 10.49 13.54 18.64
N PRO A 130 9.27 13.37 18.06
CA PRO A 130 8.22 12.43 18.43
C PRO A 130 8.27 11.12 17.61
N HIS A 131 9.37 10.84 16.90
CA HIS A 131 9.45 9.78 15.89
C HIS A 131 9.58 8.38 16.48
N TYR A 132 10.19 8.20 17.66
CA TYR A 132 10.38 6.88 18.28
C TYR A 132 9.08 6.09 18.49
N ARG A 133 7.94 6.79 18.64
CA ARG A 133 6.62 6.18 18.81
C ARG A 133 5.94 5.80 17.49
N LYS A 134 6.45 6.26 16.34
CA LYS A 134 5.86 5.98 15.02
C LYS A 134 6.14 4.51 14.66
N ASN A 135 5.13 3.68 14.89
CA ASN A 135 5.15 2.25 14.61
C ASN A 135 3.76 1.88 14.10
N ALA A 136 3.49 2.20 12.85
CA ALA A 136 2.18 1.92 12.27
C ALA A 136 2.03 0.41 12.04
N PHE A 137 0.91 -0.15 12.47
CA PHE A 137 0.43 -1.46 12.07
C PHE A 137 -0.62 -1.27 10.99
N ASP A 138 -0.15 -1.09 9.75
CA ASP A 138 -0.96 -0.64 8.62
C ASP A 138 -2.19 -1.51 8.34
N ALA A 139 -2.20 -2.80 8.71
CA ALA A 139 -3.42 -3.61 8.58
C ALA A 139 -4.28 -3.60 9.85
N GLY A 140 -3.69 -3.41 11.03
CA GLY A 140 -4.37 -3.49 12.33
C GLY A 140 -4.95 -2.17 12.85
N GLU A 141 -4.42 -1.03 12.40
CA GLU A 141 -4.71 0.31 12.92
C GLU A 141 -5.46 1.23 11.94
N ASP A 142 -5.72 0.74 10.72
CA ASP A 142 -6.46 1.47 9.66
C ASP A 142 -7.98 1.50 9.90
#